data_AF-A0AAN0KCI0-F1
#
_entry.id   AF-A0AAN0KCI0-F1
#
_cell.length_a   1.000
_cell.length_b   1.000
_cell.length_c   1.000
_cell.angle_alpha   90.00
_cell.angle_beta   90.00
_cell.angle_gamma   90.00
#
_symmetry.space_group_name_H-M   'P 1'
#
loop_
_entity.id
_entity.type
_entity.pdbx_description
1 polymer ?
#
loop_
_entity_poly.entity_id
_entity_poly.type
_entity_poly.pdbx_seq_one_letter_code
_entity_poly.pdbx_strand_id
1 'polypeptide(L)'
;MRELISVGARFIENNSEVSVVIREQTVDRVVFSYEQYPQARHHYQRDAFIRDFSPVKANEINLDAYYDDQRRVNALISSNCAPVPATPENISRNRLLRAQVGLRHLLTEVIPQITDEQQRREVYLWVDGIYAITCFEEVDAGIQS
;
A
#
# COMPACT_ATOMS: atom_id res chain seq x y z
N MET A 1 -31.92 8.36 0.69
CA MET A 1 -30.97 9.34 1.24
C MET A 1 -29.73 9.29 0.35
N ARG A 2 -29.42 10.33 -0.44
CA ARG A 2 -28.17 10.36 -1.23
C ARG A 2 -27.06 10.79 -0.27
N GLU A 3 -26.10 9.91 0.02
CA GLU A 3 -24.95 10.27 0.84
C GLU A 3 -24.18 11.39 0.15
N LEU A 4 -24.04 12.52 0.85
CA LEU A 4 -23.35 13.68 0.31
C LEU A 4 -21.85 13.40 0.31
N ILE A 5 -21.26 13.27 -0.88
CA ILE A 5 -19.83 13.52 -1.06
C ILE A 5 -19.58 14.92 -0.48
N SER A 6 -18.66 15.01 0.48
CA SER A 6 -18.24 16.26 1.10
C SER A 6 -16.72 16.30 1.13
N VAL A 7 -16.14 17.50 1.10
CA VAL A 7 -14.69 17.65 1.26
C VAL A 7 -14.29 17.11 2.62
N GLY A 8 -13.27 16.26 2.66
CA GLY A 8 -12.82 15.54 3.85
C GLY A 8 -13.53 14.20 4.08
N ALA A 9 -14.59 13.88 3.33
CA ALA A 9 -15.22 12.56 3.39
C ALA A 9 -14.25 11.48 2.88
N ARG A 10 -14.42 10.28 3.44
CA ARG A 10 -13.60 9.11 3.12
C ARG A 10 -14.42 8.07 2.39
N PHE A 11 -13.79 7.50 1.36
CA PHE A 11 -14.35 6.42 0.57
C PHE A 11 -13.31 5.32 0.39
N ILE A 12 -13.77 4.11 0.12
CA ILE A 12 -12.95 2.96 -0.28
C ILE A 12 -13.38 2.59 -1.70
N GLU A 13 -12.40 2.30 -2.55
CA GLU A 13 -12.66 1.80 -3.90
C GLU A 13 -13.25 0.38 -3.83
N ASN A 14 -14.37 0.10 -4.49
CA ASN A 14 -15.12 -1.14 -4.26
C ASN A 14 -14.33 -2.43 -4.56
N ASN A 15 -13.28 -2.35 -5.38
CA ASN A 15 -12.43 -3.47 -5.76
C ASN A 15 -11.03 -3.42 -5.11
N SER A 16 -10.81 -2.53 -4.14
CA SER A 16 -9.53 -2.33 -3.47
C SER A 16 -9.75 -1.92 -2.01
N GLU A 17 -8.92 -2.37 -1.08
CA GLU A 17 -8.99 -1.88 0.31
C GLU A 17 -8.40 -0.47 0.49
N VAL A 18 -8.19 0.25 -0.62
CA VAL A 18 -7.51 1.54 -0.62
C VAL A 18 -8.48 2.68 -0.34
N SER A 19 -8.20 3.42 0.73
CA SER A 19 -8.95 4.61 1.13
C SER A 19 -8.56 5.86 0.35
N VAL A 20 -9.56 6.67 0.06
CA VAL A 20 -9.42 7.97 -0.58
C VAL A 20 -10.12 9.05 0.23
N VAL A 21 -9.52 10.25 0.26
CA VAL A 21 -10.08 11.43 0.90
C VAL A 21 -10.48 12.43 -0.17
N ILE A 22 -11.72 12.90 -0.10
CA ILE A 22 -12.20 13.97 -0.98
C ILE A 22 -11.48 15.27 -0.63
N ARG A 23 -10.81 15.86 -1.60
CA ARG A 23 -10.10 17.14 -1.47
C ARG A 23 -10.94 18.29 -2.02
N GLU A 24 -11.59 18.07 -3.15
CA GLU A 24 -12.43 19.07 -3.80
C GLU A 24 -13.61 18.35 -4.45
N GLN A 25 -14.73 19.05 -4.59
CA GLN A 25 -15.85 18.55 -5.36
C GLN A 25 -16.54 19.67 -6.11
N THR A 26 -16.97 19.35 -7.32
CA THR A 26 -17.86 20.16 -8.14
C THR A 26 -19.15 19.39 -8.38
N VAL A 27 -20.04 19.96 -9.21
CA VAL A 27 -21.28 19.29 -9.61
C VAL A 27 -20.98 18.03 -10.43
N ASP A 28 -19.94 18.07 -11.26
CA ASP A 28 -19.61 17.03 -12.25
C ASP A 28 -18.40 16.15 -11.86
N ARG A 29 -17.54 16.63 -10.95
CA ARG A 29 -16.25 15.99 -10.64
C ARG A 29 -15.98 15.91 -9.14
N VAL A 30 -15.11 14.96 -8.82
CA VAL A 30 -14.53 14.77 -7.50
C VAL A 30 -13.02 14.78 -7.67
N VAL A 31 -12.34 15.54 -6.83
CA VAL A 31 -10.89 15.44 -6.66
C VAL A 31 -10.62 14.74 -5.34
N PHE A 32 -9.88 13.64 -5.39
CA PHE A 32 -9.49 12.90 -4.21
C PHE A 32 -7.98 12.67 -4.18
N SER A 33 -7.48 12.35 -3.00
CA SER A 33 -6.13 11.82 -2.81
C SER A 33 -6.22 10.47 -2.13
N TYR A 34 -5.35 9.53 -2.51
CA TYR A 34 -5.07 8.39 -1.67
C TYR A 34 -4.49 8.87 -0.33
N GLU A 35 -4.89 8.25 0.79
CA GLU A 35 -4.41 8.70 2.11
C GLU A 35 -2.90 8.59 2.28
N GLN A 36 -2.30 7.55 1.66
CA GLN A 36 -0.85 7.35 1.59
C GLN A 36 -0.10 8.42 0.78
N TYR A 37 -0.80 9.13 -0.11
CA TYR A 37 -0.23 10.18 -0.96
C TYR A 37 -1.10 11.43 -0.89
N PRO A 38 -1.13 12.15 0.26
CA PRO A 38 -2.07 13.25 0.49
C PRO A 38 -1.84 14.44 -0.45
N GLN A 39 -0.65 14.52 -1.06
CA GLN A 39 -0.28 15.54 -2.04
C GLN A 39 -0.73 15.20 -3.47
N ALA A 40 -1.03 13.92 -3.75
CA ALA A 40 -1.52 13.49 -5.05
C ALA A 40 -2.97 13.94 -5.25
N ARG A 41 -3.30 14.36 -6.48
CA ARG A 41 -4.64 14.80 -6.85
C ARG A 41 -5.13 13.96 -8.03
N HIS A 42 -6.21 13.22 -7.79
CA HIS A 42 -6.87 12.40 -8.80
C HIS A 42 -8.22 13.01 -9.12
N HIS A 43 -8.51 13.17 -10.40
CA HIS A 43 -9.77 13.70 -10.90
C HIS A 43 -10.66 12.56 -11.38
N TYR A 44 -11.91 12.55 -10.92
CA TYR A 44 -12.87 11.52 -11.28
C TYR A 44 -14.24 12.14 -11.56
N GLN A 45 -15.00 11.57 -12.49
CA GLN A 45 -16.38 12.00 -12.71
C GLN A 45 -17.21 11.62 -11.47
N ARG A 46 -18.04 12.55 -10.98
CA ARG A 46 -18.80 12.36 -9.74
C ARG A 46 -19.70 11.12 -9.76
N ASP A 47 -20.46 10.91 -10.84
CA ASP A 47 -21.38 9.77 -10.92
C ASP A 47 -20.63 8.44 -11.02
N ALA A 48 -19.50 8.43 -11.73
CA ALA A 48 -18.63 7.26 -11.76
C ALA A 48 -18.03 6.99 -10.37
N PHE A 49 -17.63 8.04 -9.66
CA PHE A 49 -17.06 7.92 -8.31
C PHE A 49 -18.05 7.26 -7.35
N ILE A 50 -19.31 7.69 -7.34
CA ILE A 50 -20.35 7.12 -6.47
C ILE A 50 -20.60 5.64 -6.77
N ARG A 51 -20.41 5.21 -8.02
CA ARG A 51 -20.57 3.81 -8.41
C ARG A 51 -19.37 2.95 -8.02
N ASP A 52 -18.17 3.50 -8.16
CA ASP A 52 -16.92 2.76 -8.03
C ASP A 52 -16.35 2.82 -6.61
N PHE A 53 -16.85 3.72 -5.75
CA PHE A 53 -16.38 3.95 -4.39
C PHE A 53 -17.52 3.94 -3.37
N SER A 54 -17.30 3.29 -2.22
CA SER A 54 -18.25 3.24 -1.10
C SER A 54 -17.77 4.11 0.06
N PRO A 55 -18.65 4.86 0.75
CA PRO A 55 -18.25 5.66 1.89
C PRO A 55 -17.83 4.77 3.06
N VAL A 56 -16.76 5.20 3.73
CA VAL A 56 -16.32 4.55 4.97
C VAL A 56 -17.31 4.90 6.06
N LYS A 57 -18.10 3.93 6.53
CA LYS A 57 -18.96 4.14 7.70
C LYS A 57 -18.07 4.45 8.91
N ALA A 58 -18.41 5.49 9.65
CA ALA A 58 -17.63 6.02 10.78
C ALA A 58 -17.43 5.03 11.96
N ASN A 59 -17.97 3.81 11.90
CA ASN A 59 -17.96 2.84 13.00
C ASN A 59 -17.21 1.53 12.75
N GLU A 60 -16.53 1.33 11.61
CA GLU A 60 -15.94 0.00 11.32
C GLU A 60 -14.44 -0.04 11.01
N ILE A 61 -13.72 1.09 11.07
CA ILE A 61 -12.26 1.07 10.95
C ILE A 61 -11.68 1.94 12.07
N ASN A 62 -10.96 1.31 13.00
CA ASN A 62 -10.10 2.04 13.92
C ASN A 62 -8.92 2.61 13.10
N LEU A 63 -9.15 3.80 12.54
CA LEU A 63 -8.20 4.48 11.66
C LEU A 63 -6.87 4.74 12.36
N ASP A 64 -6.89 5.01 13.67
CA ASP A 64 -5.67 5.22 14.43
C ASP A 64 -4.81 3.94 14.44
N ALA A 65 -5.44 2.79 14.67
CA ALA A 65 -4.76 1.48 14.58
C ALA A 65 -4.26 1.20 13.15
N TYR A 66 -5.05 1.49 12.12
CA TYR A 66 -4.63 1.35 10.73
C TYR A 66 -3.40 2.23 10.40
N TYR A 67 -3.40 3.49 10.80
CA TYR A 67 -2.26 4.39 10.57
C TYR A 67 -1.05 4.00 11.42
N ASP A 68 -1.24 3.46 12.62
CA ASP A 68 -0.17 2.92 13.44
C ASP A 68 0.48 1.70 12.76
N ASP A 69 -0.32 0.78 12.24
CA ASP A 69 0.16 -0.35 11.47
C ASP A 69 0.86 0.07 10.18
N GLN A 70 0.29 1.02 9.44
CA GLN A 70 0.90 1.55 8.22
C GLN A 70 2.21 2.27 8.53
N ARG A 71 2.29 3.03 9.63
CA ARG A 71 3.54 3.64 10.11
C ARG A 71 4.57 2.60 10.47
N ARG A 72 4.19 1.53 11.17
CA ARG A 72 5.07 0.43 11.54
C ARG A 72 5.63 -0.29 10.32
N VAL A 73 4.79 -0.59 9.33
CA VAL A 73 5.21 -1.18 8.05
C VAL A 73 6.13 -0.23 7.29
N ASN A 74 5.74 1.04 7.14
CA ASN A 74 6.54 2.03 6.42
C ASN A 74 7.88 2.30 7.10
N ALA A 75 7.98 2.24 8.43
CA ALA A 75 9.25 2.38 9.14
C ALA A 75 10.25 1.27 8.76
N LEU A 76 9.75 0.09 8.38
CA LEU A 76 10.57 -1.04 7.98
C LEU A 76 11.00 -0.98 6.50
N ILE A 77 10.08 -0.62 5.59
CA ILE A 77 10.28 -0.75 4.14
C ILE A 77 10.33 0.59 3.38
N SER A 78 10.27 1.73 4.05
CA SER A 78 10.46 3.04 3.40
C SER A 78 11.94 3.38 3.22
N SER A 79 12.22 4.21 2.22
CA SER A 79 13.51 4.88 2.09
C SER A 79 13.34 6.36 2.43
N ASN A 80 14.11 6.86 3.39
CA ASN A 80 14.11 8.30 3.71
C ASN A 80 14.90 9.13 2.68
N CYS A 81 15.62 8.46 1.77
CA CYS A 81 16.38 9.11 0.72
C CYS A 81 16.09 8.46 -0.64
N ALA A 82 15.83 9.30 -1.64
CA ALA A 82 15.85 8.84 -3.02
C ALA A 82 17.27 8.36 -3.37
N PRO A 83 17.42 7.28 -4.15
CA PRO A 83 18.73 6.84 -4.56
C PRO A 83 19.40 7.93 -5.42
N VAL A 84 20.71 8.13 -5.24
CA VAL A 84 21.50 9.12 -5.97
C VAL A 84 22.60 8.39 -6.75
N PRO A 85 22.68 8.54 -8.09
CA PRO A 85 21.79 9.33 -8.93
C PRO A 85 20.39 8.69 -9.06
N ALA A 86 19.35 9.53 -9.23
CA ALA A 86 17.95 9.10 -9.34
C ALA A 86 17.61 8.55 -10.74
N THR A 87 18.44 7.63 -11.25
CA THR A 87 18.16 6.96 -12.52
C THR A 87 17.03 5.94 -12.35
N PRO A 88 16.27 5.60 -13.41
CA PRO A 88 15.23 4.58 -13.34
C PRO A 88 15.72 3.25 -12.76
N GLU A 89 16.94 2.83 -13.09
CA GLU A 89 17.57 1.60 -12.61
C GLU A 89 17.82 1.66 -11.11
N ASN A 90 18.38 2.77 -10.62
CA ASN A 90 18.64 2.97 -9.20
C ASN A 90 17.36 3.08 -8.36
N ILE A 91 16.31 3.68 -8.92
CA ILE A 91 14.97 3.72 -8.31
C ILE A 91 14.38 2.31 -8.24
N SER A 92 14.46 1.55 -9.33
CA SER A 92 14.00 0.17 -9.40
C SER A 92 14.74 -0.70 -8.37
N ARG A 93 16.07 -0.59 -8.33
CA ARG A 93 16.93 -1.26 -7.34
C ARG A 93 16.56 -0.91 -5.91
N ASN A 94 16.36 0.36 -5.59
CA ASN A 94 15.93 0.78 -4.26
C ASN A 94 14.56 0.21 -3.87
N ARG A 95 13.63 0.05 -4.83
CA ARG A 95 12.34 -0.60 -4.58
C ARG A 95 12.51 -2.09 -4.32
N LEU A 96 13.34 -2.79 -5.11
CA LEU A 96 13.62 -4.22 -4.96
C LEU A 96 14.23 -4.53 -3.59
N LEU A 97 15.26 -3.78 -3.17
CA LEU A 97 15.89 -3.95 -1.86
C LEU A 97 14.90 -3.78 -0.70
N ARG A 98 13.94 -2.84 -0.81
CA ARG A 98 12.91 -2.63 0.21
C ARG A 98 11.87 -3.75 0.24
N ALA A 99 11.52 -4.29 -0.93
CA ALA A 99 10.69 -5.48 -1.00
C ALA A 99 11.38 -6.68 -0.34
N GLN A 100 12.67 -6.91 -0.60
CA GLN A 100 13.46 -7.94 0.05
C GLN A 100 13.50 -7.79 1.58
N VAL A 101 13.66 -6.58 2.11
CA VAL A 101 13.60 -6.31 3.56
C VAL A 101 12.24 -6.71 4.14
N GLY A 102 11.15 -6.34 3.47
CA GLY A 102 9.80 -6.72 3.88
C GLY A 102 9.57 -8.23 3.86
N LEU A 103 9.96 -8.90 2.77
CA LEU A 103 9.84 -10.35 2.61
C LEU A 103 10.66 -11.10 3.66
N ARG A 104 11.89 -10.67 3.93
CA ARG A 104 12.73 -11.23 4.99
C ARG A 104 12.08 -11.08 6.36
N HIS A 105 11.52 -9.91 6.68
CA HIS A 105 10.81 -9.71 7.94
C HIS A 105 9.58 -10.62 8.07
N LEU A 106 8.84 -10.84 6.99
CA LEU A 106 7.74 -11.82 6.99
C LEU A 106 8.24 -13.21 7.33
N LEU A 107 9.32 -13.67 6.69
CA LEU A 107 9.90 -14.99 6.90
C LEU A 107 10.43 -15.20 8.33
N THR A 108 11.08 -14.19 8.92
CA THR A 108 11.77 -14.37 10.22
C THR A 108 10.94 -13.95 11.42
N GLU A 109 10.05 -12.96 11.28
CA GLU A 109 9.33 -12.39 12.42
C GLU A 109 7.83 -12.69 12.39
N VAL A 110 7.17 -12.58 11.23
CA VAL A 110 5.69 -12.61 11.17
C VAL A 110 5.14 -14.03 11.00
N ILE A 111 5.60 -14.76 9.98
CA ILE A 111 5.10 -16.10 9.66
C ILE A 111 5.31 -17.08 10.84
N PRO A 112 6.42 -17.06 11.59
CA PRO A 112 6.58 -17.93 12.75
C PRO A 112 5.51 -17.74 13.84
N GLN A 113 4.87 -16.58 13.91
CA GLN A 113 3.82 -16.28 14.89
C GLN A 113 2.44 -16.80 14.47
N ILE A 114 2.29 -17.33 13.26
CA ILE A 114 1.03 -17.94 12.81
C ILE A 114 0.82 -19.25 13.57
N THR A 115 -0.28 -19.31 14.32
CA THR A 115 -0.62 -20.45 15.19
C THR A 115 -1.05 -21.67 14.40
N ASP A 116 -1.81 -21.48 13.32
CA ASP A 116 -2.24 -22.57 12.44
C ASP A 116 -1.03 -23.08 11.64
N GLU A 117 -0.64 -24.33 11.87
CA GLU A 117 0.58 -24.89 11.27
C GLU A 117 0.47 -25.11 9.76
N GLN A 118 -0.72 -25.48 9.27
CA GLN A 118 -0.94 -25.70 7.86
C GLN A 118 -0.89 -24.37 7.11
N GLN A 119 -1.60 -23.36 7.61
CA GLN A 119 -1.58 -22.01 7.07
C GLN A 119 -0.18 -21.40 7.14
N ARG A 120 0.51 -21.54 8.29
CA ARG A 120 1.89 -21.08 8.45
C ARG A 120 2.80 -21.68 7.38
N ARG A 121 2.73 -22.99 7.17
CA ARG A 121 3.55 -23.69 6.18
C ARG A 121 3.23 -23.24 4.76
N GLU A 122 1.96 -23.08 4.43
CA GLU A 122 1.55 -22.61 3.10
C GLU A 122 2.06 -21.19 2.83
N VAL A 123 1.82 -20.26 3.75
CA VAL A 123 2.30 -18.87 3.63
C VAL A 123 3.82 -18.82 3.56
N TYR A 124 4.53 -19.62 4.36
CA TYR A 124 5.98 -19.73 4.30
C TYR A 124 6.47 -20.09 2.89
N LEU A 125 5.91 -21.14 2.28
CA LEU A 125 6.34 -21.60 0.94
C LEU A 125 6.12 -20.55 -0.14
N TRP A 126 4.99 -19.83 -0.08
CA TRP A 126 4.72 -18.74 -1.03
C TRP A 126 5.71 -17.58 -0.86
N VAL A 127 5.93 -17.13 0.38
CA VAL A 127 6.80 -15.97 0.65
C VAL A 127 8.27 -16.32 0.39
N ASP A 128 8.71 -17.53 0.73
CA ASP A 128 10.07 -18.02 0.47
C ASP A 128 10.36 -18.09 -1.04
N GLY A 129 9.40 -18.59 -1.83
CA GLY A 129 9.50 -18.60 -3.28
C GLY A 129 9.61 -17.20 -3.89
N ILE A 130 8.80 -16.25 -3.42
CA ILE A 130 8.87 -14.85 -3.88
C ILE A 130 10.20 -14.21 -3.46
N TYR A 131 10.65 -14.44 -2.23
CA TYR A 131 11.95 -13.94 -1.75
C TYR A 131 13.10 -14.47 -2.61
N ALA A 132 13.12 -15.77 -2.92
CA ALA A 132 14.12 -16.37 -3.79
C ALA A 132 14.13 -15.71 -5.18
N ILE A 133 12.96 -15.47 -5.80
CA ILE A 133 12.86 -14.74 -7.06
C ILE A 133 13.49 -13.35 -6.94
N THR A 134 13.17 -12.60 -5.88
CA THR A 134 13.76 -11.26 -5.69
C THR A 134 15.27 -11.29 -5.50
N CYS A 135 15.84 -12.36 -4.93
CA CYS A 135 17.29 -12.54 -4.83
C CYS A 135 17.93 -12.88 -6.18
N PHE A 136 17.27 -13.68 -7.03
CA PHE A 136 17.79 -13.94 -8.38
C PHE A 136 17.82 -12.67 -9.24
N GLU A 137 16.75 -11.87 -9.18
CA GLU A 137 16.69 -10.56 -9.87
C GLU A 137 17.81 -9.60 -9.40
N GLU A 138 18.19 -9.68 -8.13
CA GLU A 138 19.33 -8.93 -7.60
C GLU A 138 20.66 -9.40 -8.23
N VAL A 139 20.90 -10.71 -8.22
CA VAL A 139 22.12 -11.31 -8.79
C VAL A 139 22.24 -11.05 -10.29
N ASP A 140 21.17 -11.25 -11.07
CA ASP A 140 21.16 -11.05 -12.52
C ASP A 140 21.36 -9.58 -12.91
N ALA A 141 20.91 -8.66 -12.06
CA ALA A 141 21.18 -7.23 -12.21
C ALA A 141 22.64 -6.84 -11.86
N GLY A 142 23.52 -7.81 -11.53
CA GLY A 142 24.91 -7.57 -11.14
C GLY A 142 25.04 -6.88 -9.78
N ILE A 143 24.04 -7.04 -8.92
CA ILE A 143 23.97 -6.41 -7.61
C ILE A 143 24.62 -7.35 -6.61
N GLN A 144 25.95 -7.30 -6.50
CA GLN A 144 26.62 -7.79 -5.29
C GLN A 144 26.66 -6.65 -4.25
N SER A 145 26.30 -6.99 -3.01
CA SER A 145 26.47 -6.12 -1.83
C SER A 145 27.90 -6.12 -1.32
#